data_AF-A0A0C4FB01-F1
#
_entry.id   AF-A0A0C4FB01-F1
#
_cell.length_a   1.000
_cell.length_b   1.000
_cell.length_c   1.000
_cell.angle_alpha   90.00
_cell.angle_beta   90.00
_cell.angle_gamma   90.00
#
_symmetry.space_group_name_H-M   'P 1'
#
loop_
_entity.id
_entity.type
_entity.pdbx_description
1 polymer ?
#
loop_
_entity_poly.entity_id
_entity_poly.type
_entity_poly.pdbx_seq_one_letter_code
_entity_poly.pdbx_strand_id
1 'polypeptide(L)'
;MKETVFIYHDESTIHAKEKPKSTWLLPGSREIQSKNAGRLIHISNFILETTGRLKLSEEQFKESGLESNDAATIIYPGLTGDKWWDMEQLCHQVSKKAIPIFEALHPNCQAVFVFDCSSAHGAYAKTALRVQNMNLNPGGKQSQLRDLVIPSDDPLIPEYLRGRPQMFCYDSLHPDPKRAGQPKGIQVILEERGLWEHYSSARIREGKPALKL
;
A
#
# COMPACT_ATOMS: atom_id res chain seq x y z
N MET A 1 -14.54 -28.92 9.07
CA MET A 1 -14.11 -27.58 9.51
C MET A 1 -12.60 -27.55 9.45
N LYS A 2 -11.99 -26.56 8.78
CA LYS A 2 -10.52 -26.43 8.75
C LYS A 2 -10.05 -25.84 10.08
N GLU A 3 -8.88 -26.27 10.55
CA GLU A 3 -8.21 -25.63 11.69
C GLU A 3 -7.85 -24.19 11.32
N THR A 4 -8.07 -23.25 12.24
CA THR A 4 -7.74 -21.84 12.04
C THR A 4 -6.43 -21.52 12.76
N VAL A 5 -5.46 -20.98 12.03
CA VAL A 5 -4.15 -20.61 12.57
C VAL A 5 -3.98 -19.10 12.48
N PHE A 6 -3.73 -18.46 13.62
CA PHE A 6 -3.46 -17.02 13.69
C PHE A 6 -1.99 -16.72 13.42
N ILE A 7 -1.73 -15.75 12.55
CA ILE A 7 -0.40 -15.32 12.15
C ILE A 7 -0.32 -13.82 12.43
N TYR A 8 0.51 -13.45 13.40
CA TYR A 8 0.72 -12.08 13.81
C TYR A 8 1.89 -11.49 13.03
N HIS A 9 1.72 -10.27 12.57
CA HIS A 9 2.71 -9.53 11.81
C HIS A 9 2.99 -8.19 12.47
N ASP A 10 4.26 -7.80 12.47
CA ASP A 10 4.71 -6.48 12.87
C ASP A 10 6.07 -6.15 12.22
N GLU A 11 6.41 -4.86 12.23
CA GLU A 11 7.71 -4.35 11.79
C GLU A 11 8.51 -3.75 12.93
N SER A 12 9.83 -3.98 12.90
CA SER A 12 10.77 -3.36 13.83
C SER A 12 11.95 -2.77 13.08
N THR A 13 12.46 -1.67 13.59
CA THR A 13 13.70 -1.07 13.10
C THR A 13 14.77 -1.11 14.17
N ILE A 14 15.96 -1.58 13.80
CA ILE A 14 17.14 -1.57 14.67
C ILE A 14 18.30 -0.89 13.96
N HIS A 15 19.17 -0.28 14.74
CA HIS A 15 20.40 0.31 14.21
C HIS A 15 21.57 -0.68 14.32
N ALA A 16 22.42 -0.76 13.30
CA ALA A 16 23.56 -1.70 13.29
C ALA A 16 24.56 -1.49 14.43
N LYS A 17 24.58 -0.28 15.03
CA LYS A 17 25.38 0.06 16.21
C LYS A 17 24.48 0.52 17.36
N GLU A 18 23.26 0.01 17.44
CA GLU A 18 22.37 0.25 18.56
C GLU A 18 23.03 -0.24 19.85
N LYS A 19 22.95 0.58 20.90
CA LYS A 19 23.59 0.32 22.19
C LYS A 19 22.64 0.64 23.34
N PRO A 20 22.81 -0.01 24.50
CA PRO A 20 22.11 0.37 25.72
C PRO A 20 22.29 1.86 26.03
N LYS A 21 21.23 2.51 26.52
CA LYS A 21 21.28 3.93 26.93
C LYS A 21 22.17 4.18 28.16
N SER A 22 22.47 3.12 28.92
CA SER A 22 23.25 3.18 30.15
C SER A 22 24.17 1.96 30.24
N THR A 23 25.42 2.18 30.65
CA THR A 23 26.43 1.14 30.88
C THR A 23 27.03 1.34 32.26
N TRP A 24 27.21 0.25 33.03
CA TRP A 24 27.94 0.29 34.28
C TRP A 24 29.44 0.19 34.00
N LEU A 25 30.20 1.16 34.52
CA LEU A 25 31.64 1.29 34.31
C LEU A 25 32.35 1.22 35.66
N LEU A 26 33.52 0.58 35.69
CA LEU A 26 34.39 0.59 36.87
C LEU A 26 34.88 2.02 37.17
N PRO A 27 35.14 2.38 38.43
CA PRO A 27 35.69 3.69 38.78
C PRO A 27 36.95 4.00 37.97
N GLY A 28 36.99 5.19 37.34
CA GLY A 28 38.11 5.63 36.50
C GLY A 28 38.07 5.15 35.04
N SER A 29 37.15 4.27 34.66
CA SER A 29 36.99 3.85 33.27
C SER A 29 36.09 4.79 32.46
N ARG A 30 36.38 4.92 31.16
CA ARG A 30 35.58 5.67 30.20
C ARG A 30 35.40 4.82 28.93
N GLU A 31 34.16 4.63 28.50
CA GLU A 31 33.88 4.03 27.19
C GLU A 31 33.76 5.15 26.15
N ILE A 32 34.58 5.11 25.09
CA ILE A 32 34.40 6.00 23.95
C ILE A 32 33.39 5.36 23.02
N GLN A 33 32.25 6.02 22.84
CA GLN A 33 31.20 5.55 21.95
C GLN A 33 31.21 6.33 20.63
N SER A 34 31.03 5.62 19.52
CA SER A 34 30.79 6.26 18.23
C SER A 34 29.45 7.00 18.30
N LYS A 35 29.41 8.26 17.83
CA LYS A 35 28.17 9.03 17.72
C LYS A 35 27.24 8.52 16.60
N ASN A 36 27.74 7.66 15.71
CA ASN A 36 26.98 7.13 14.58
C ASN A 36 26.25 5.85 15.00
N ALA A 37 24.92 5.86 14.92
CA ALA A 37 24.06 4.69 15.15
C ALA A 37 24.27 3.56 14.12
N GLY A 38 24.97 3.83 13.02
CA GLY A 38 25.16 2.89 11.94
C GLY A 38 23.92 2.78 11.05
N ARG A 39 23.96 1.81 10.12
CA ARG A 39 22.90 1.59 9.14
C ARG A 39 21.60 1.18 9.84
N LEU A 40 20.48 1.75 9.40
CA LEU A 40 19.15 1.32 9.82
C LEU A 40 18.81 -0.01 9.16
N ILE A 41 18.29 -0.94 9.93
CA ILE A 41 17.84 -2.26 9.51
C ILE A 41 16.36 -2.33 9.86
N HIS A 42 15.50 -2.40 8.85
CA HIS A 42 14.07 -2.55 9.04
C HIS A 42 13.68 -4.00 8.74
N ILE A 43 12.97 -4.61 9.66
CA ILE A 43 12.63 -6.03 9.68
C ILE A 43 11.12 -6.14 9.76
N SER A 44 10.51 -6.72 8.74
CA SER A 44 9.11 -7.11 8.72
C SER A 44 9.02 -8.63 8.86
N ASN A 45 8.22 -9.14 9.79
CA ASN A 45 8.18 -10.59 10.05
C ASN A 45 6.82 -11.08 10.54
N PHE A 46 6.60 -12.39 10.43
CA PHE A 46 5.39 -13.09 10.85
C PHE A 46 5.72 -14.11 11.95
N ILE A 47 4.86 -14.16 12.96
CA ILE A 47 4.92 -15.15 14.03
C ILE A 47 3.58 -15.85 14.25
N LEU A 48 3.64 -17.06 14.75
CA LEU A 48 2.50 -17.90 15.09
C LEU A 48 2.85 -18.75 16.31
N GLU A 49 1.82 -19.18 17.05
CA GLU A 49 2.00 -19.87 18.33
C GLU A 49 2.75 -21.21 18.19
N THR A 50 2.52 -21.94 17.11
CA THR A 50 3.02 -23.30 16.93
C THR A 50 4.52 -23.38 16.66
N THR A 51 5.07 -22.47 15.83
CA THR A 51 6.47 -22.54 15.38
C THR A 51 7.30 -21.30 15.73
N GLY A 52 6.70 -20.31 16.39
CA GLY A 52 7.34 -19.01 16.58
C GLY A 52 7.37 -18.25 15.27
N ARG A 53 8.45 -18.32 14.48
CA ARG A 53 8.54 -17.64 13.18
C ARG A 53 7.88 -18.45 12.07
N LEU A 54 7.29 -17.76 11.10
CA LEU A 54 6.80 -18.39 9.87
C LEU A 54 7.98 -18.69 8.93
N LYS A 55 8.59 -19.85 9.12
CA LYS A 55 9.82 -20.28 8.43
C LYS A 55 9.84 -21.78 8.22
N LEU A 56 10.24 -22.22 7.04
CA LEU A 56 10.50 -23.63 6.73
C LEU A 56 11.86 -24.07 7.25
N SER A 57 11.96 -25.34 7.65
CA SER A 57 13.27 -25.99 7.83
C SER A 57 14.02 -26.10 6.49
N GLU A 58 15.32 -26.38 6.54
CA GLU A 58 16.10 -26.56 5.31
C GLU A 58 15.63 -27.75 4.47
N GLU A 59 15.16 -28.81 5.12
CA GLU A 59 14.61 -30.00 4.49
C GLU A 59 13.29 -29.68 3.80
N GLN A 60 12.34 -29.07 4.52
CA GLN A 60 11.05 -28.64 3.98
C GLN A 60 11.22 -27.66 2.82
N PHE A 61 12.20 -26.75 2.91
CA PHE A 61 12.46 -25.79 1.85
C PHE A 61 12.91 -26.46 0.55
N LYS A 62 13.84 -27.42 0.64
CA LYS A 62 14.33 -28.18 -0.52
C LYS A 62 13.20 -28.94 -1.23
N GLU A 63 12.24 -29.44 -0.47
CA GLU A 63 11.08 -30.17 -0.99
C GLU A 63 9.99 -29.23 -1.55
N SER A 64 9.89 -28.01 -1.02
CA SER A 64 8.81 -27.06 -1.36
C SER A 64 8.95 -26.39 -2.73
N GLY A 65 10.18 -26.24 -3.24
CA GLY A 65 10.46 -25.48 -4.47
C GLY A 65 10.13 -23.98 -4.39
N LEU A 66 9.95 -23.41 -3.19
CA LEU A 66 9.64 -22.00 -2.98
C LEU A 66 10.86 -21.09 -3.20
N GLU A 67 10.61 -19.81 -3.46
CA GLU A 67 11.68 -18.81 -3.64
C GLU A 67 12.41 -18.47 -2.33
N SER A 68 11.74 -18.65 -1.18
CA SER A 68 12.30 -18.35 0.13
C SER A 68 11.76 -19.29 1.20
N ASN A 69 12.60 -19.67 2.15
CA ASN A 69 12.21 -20.43 3.32
C ASN A 69 11.76 -19.56 4.50
N ASP A 70 11.94 -18.25 4.43
CA ASP A 70 11.74 -17.34 5.55
C ASP A 70 10.76 -16.22 5.16
N ALA A 71 9.63 -16.11 5.87
CA ALA A 71 8.63 -15.09 5.58
C ALA A 71 9.11 -13.68 5.94
N ALA A 72 10.21 -13.54 6.69
CA ALA A 72 10.78 -12.25 7.01
C ALA A 72 11.29 -11.52 5.76
N THR A 73 11.15 -10.20 5.77
CA THR A 73 11.79 -9.29 4.81
C THR A 73 12.60 -8.27 5.59
N ILE A 74 13.87 -8.16 5.21
CA ILE A 74 14.80 -7.19 5.78
C ILE A 74 15.16 -6.21 4.68
N ILE A 75 14.95 -4.93 4.96
CA ILE A 75 15.38 -3.84 4.09
C ILE A 75 16.30 -2.91 4.88
N TYR A 76 17.12 -2.17 4.14
CA TYR A 76 18.10 -1.25 4.69
C TYR A 76 17.84 0.16 4.15
N PRO A 77 16.82 0.85 4.70
CA PRO A 77 16.37 2.12 4.17
C PRO A 77 17.44 3.20 4.32
N GLY A 78 17.51 4.10 3.33
CA GLY A 78 18.42 5.24 3.35
C GLY A 78 18.71 5.80 1.95
N LEU A 79 19.45 6.91 1.88
CA LEU A 79 19.73 7.62 0.63
C LEU A 79 20.45 6.75 -0.42
N THR A 80 21.27 5.80 0.03
CA THR A 80 22.01 4.83 -0.80
C THR A 80 21.52 3.40 -0.61
N GLY A 81 20.38 3.23 0.06
CA GLY A 81 19.83 1.93 0.45
C GLY A 81 18.49 1.65 -0.22
N ASP A 82 17.71 0.81 0.44
CA ASP A 82 16.38 0.45 -0.02
C ASP A 82 15.41 1.61 0.15
N LYS A 83 14.27 1.53 -0.55
CA LYS A 83 13.13 2.42 -0.27
C LYS A 83 12.60 2.14 1.13
N TRP A 84 11.99 3.14 1.74
CA TRP A 84 11.23 2.93 2.97
C TRP A 84 10.10 1.91 2.76
N TRP A 85 9.73 1.21 3.84
CA TRP A 85 8.68 0.21 3.82
C TRP A 85 7.34 0.79 3.34
N ASP A 86 6.65 0.08 2.46
CA ASP A 86 5.37 0.49 1.89
C ASP A 86 4.45 -0.71 1.64
N MET A 87 3.20 -0.42 1.28
CA MET A 87 2.18 -1.43 1.02
C MET A 87 2.54 -2.37 -0.14
N GLU A 88 3.30 -1.90 -1.14
CA GLU A 88 3.71 -2.74 -2.27
C GLU A 88 4.69 -3.82 -1.80
N GLN A 89 5.66 -3.45 -0.96
CA GLN A 89 6.58 -4.40 -0.33
C GLN A 89 5.85 -5.37 0.61
N LEU A 90 4.89 -4.90 1.40
CA LEU A 90 4.08 -5.78 2.25
C LEU A 90 3.27 -6.78 1.43
N CYS A 91 2.54 -6.33 0.41
CA CYS A 91 1.79 -7.20 -0.50
C CYS A 91 2.70 -8.23 -1.16
N HIS A 92 3.90 -7.82 -1.58
CA HIS A 92 4.90 -8.73 -2.12
C HIS A 92 5.33 -9.77 -1.08
N GLN A 93 5.65 -9.36 0.14
CA GLN A 93 6.04 -10.27 1.22
C GLN A 93 4.93 -11.28 1.56
N VAL A 94 3.68 -10.82 1.70
CA VAL A 94 2.53 -11.68 2.02
C VAL A 94 2.29 -12.68 0.90
N SER A 95 2.23 -12.21 -0.36
CA SER A 95 1.88 -13.06 -1.50
C SER A 95 3.01 -14.01 -1.94
N LYS A 96 4.27 -13.59 -1.85
CA LYS A 96 5.42 -14.35 -2.35
C LYS A 96 6.11 -15.18 -1.28
N LYS A 97 5.98 -14.82 -0.01
CA LYS A 97 6.63 -15.54 1.09
C LYS A 97 5.64 -16.11 2.09
N ALA A 98 4.84 -15.25 2.74
CA ALA A 98 4.05 -15.67 3.89
C ALA A 98 2.98 -16.71 3.53
N ILE A 99 2.17 -16.47 2.50
CA ILE A 99 1.13 -17.41 2.06
C ILE A 99 1.73 -18.76 1.61
N PRO A 100 2.73 -18.80 0.70
CA PRO A 100 3.31 -20.08 0.27
C PRO A 100 3.97 -20.88 1.40
N ILE A 101 4.70 -20.20 2.30
CA ILE A 101 5.32 -20.85 3.46
C ILE A 101 4.25 -21.39 4.42
N PHE A 102 3.18 -20.64 4.64
CA PHE A 102 2.07 -21.09 5.48
C PHE A 102 1.40 -22.34 4.91
N GLU A 103 1.07 -22.34 3.61
CA GLU A 103 0.43 -23.46 2.93
C GLU A 103 1.30 -24.74 3.00
N ALA A 104 2.62 -24.59 2.92
CA ALA A 104 3.56 -25.71 3.07
C ALA A 104 3.61 -26.25 4.51
N LEU A 105 3.55 -25.38 5.53
CA LEU A 105 3.64 -25.78 6.94
C LEU A 105 2.31 -26.30 7.52
N HIS A 106 1.19 -25.76 7.07
CA HIS A 106 -0.13 -26.02 7.62
C HIS A 106 -1.10 -26.48 6.53
N PRO A 107 -0.86 -27.65 5.92
CA PRO A 107 -1.75 -28.16 4.88
C PRO A 107 -3.17 -28.32 5.44
N ASN A 108 -4.17 -27.91 4.67
CA ASN A 108 -5.60 -27.94 5.03
C ASN A 108 -6.03 -27.02 6.18
N CYS A 109 -5.17 -26.11 6.64
CA CYS A 109 -5.55 -25.09 7.62
C CYS A 109 -6.05 -23.80 6.94
N GLN A 110 -6.66 -22.93 7.72
CA GLN A 110 -7.06 -21.58 7.34
C GLN A 110 -6.19 -20.57 8.10
N ALA A 111 -5.41 -19.76 7.38
CA ALA A 111 -4.69 -18.64 7.99
C ALA A 111 -5.64 -17.48 8.33
N VAL A 112 -5.39 -16.86 9.48
CA VAL A 112 -5.89 -15.53 9.85
C VAL A 112 -4.69 -14.64 10.11
N PHE A 113 -4.43 -13.71 9.20
CA PHE A 113 -3.35 -12.73 9.37
C PHE A 113 -3.83 -11.55 10.21
N VAL A 114 -3.07 -11.23 11.25
CA VAL A 114 -3.33 -10.14 12.18
C VAL A 114 -2.25 -9.08 12.00
N PHE A 115 -2.68 -7.89 11.62
CA PHE A 115 -1.85 -6.71 11.39
C PHE A 115 -2.25 -5.60 12.34
N ASP A 116 -1.33 -4.68 12.63
CA ASP A 116 -1.67 -3.40 13.25
C ASP A 116 -2.35 -2.45 12.23
N CYS A 117 -2.68 -1.22 12.65
CA CYS A 117 -3.27 -0.19 11.80
C CYS A 117 -2.23 0.81 11.28
N SER A 118 -1.00 0.37 10.97
CA SER A 118 0.03 1.24 10.41
C SER A 118 -0.43 1.89 9.10
N SER A 119 0.21 3.01 8.73
CA SER A 119 -0.12 3.70 7.47
C SER A 119 0.14 2.85 6.22
N ALA A 120 1.08 1.90 6.30
CA ALA A 120 1.33 0.95 5.23
C ALA A 120 0.17 -0.06 5.12
N HIS A 121 -0.34 -0.56 6.26
CA HIS A 121 -1.46 -1.51 6.31
C HIS A 121 -2.79 -0.89 5.89
N GLY A 122 -2.99 0.39 6.20
CA GLY A 122 -4.17 1.17 5.80
C GLY A 122 -4.07 1.80 4.41
N ALA A 123 -3.02 1.52 3.63
CA ALA A 123 -2.82 2.17 2.35
C ALA A 123 -3.79 1.64 1.28
N TYR A 124 -4.32 2.56 0.47
CA TYR A 124 -5.12 2.20 -0.70
C TYR A 124 -4.21 1.77 -1.86
N ALA A 125 -4.71 0.89 -2.72
CA ALA A 125 -4.05 0.57 -3.98
C ALA A 125 -3.79 1.84 -4.81
N LYS A 126 -2.71 1.86 -5.60
CA LYS A 126 -2.33 3.00 -6.46
C LYS A 126 -3.46 3.41 -7.44
N THR A 127 -4.30 2.45 -7.82
CA THR A 127 -5.44 2.62 -8.73
C THR A 127 -6.78 2.82 -8.01
N ALA A 128 -6.79 2.85 -6.67
CA ALA A 128 -8.01 3.02 -5.89
C ALA A 128 -8.67 4.37 -6.17
N LEU A 129 -10.01 4.39 -6.19
CA LEU A 129 -10.79 5.58 -6.51
C LEU A 129 -10.72 6.62 -5.40
N ARG A 130 -9.68 7.47 -5.45
CA ARG A 130 -9.46 8.56 -4.49
C ARG A 130 -9.40 9.88 -5.23
N VAL A 131 -10.45 10.66 -5.12
CA VAL A 131 -10.54 12.01 -5.70
C VAL A 131 -9.39 12.93 -5.26
N GLN A 132 -8.87 12.72 -4.04
CA GLN A 132 -7.70 13.40 -3.46
C GLN A 132 -6.45 13.30 -4.35
N ASN A 133 -6.36 12.24 -5.16
CA ASN A 133 -5.23 11.93 -6.02
C ASN A 133 -5.48 12.30 -7.49
N MET A 134 -6.56 13.03 -7.77
CA MET A 134 -6.91 13.49 -9.11
C MET A 134 -6.66 14.99 -9.25
N ASN A 135 -6.30 15.42 -10.45
CA ASN A 135 -6.28 16.83 -10.80
C ASN A 135 -7.68 17.28 -11.23
N LEU A 136 -7.94 18.59 -11.13
CA LEU A 136 -9.17 19.15 -11.69
C LEU A 136 -9.20 18.99 -13.22
N ASN A 137 -8.06 19.30 -13.86
CA ASN A 137 -7.81 19.13 -15.29
C ASN A 137 -7.18 17.77 -15.61
N PRO A 138 -7.33 17.24 -16.84
CA PRO A 138 -6.69 16.01 -17.24
C PRO A 138 -5.16 16.07 -17.28
N GLY A 139 -4.52 14.90 -17.15
CA GLY A 139 -3.06 14.76 -17.20
C GLY A 139 -2.32 15.36 -16.00
N GLY A 140 -1.05 15.69 -16.19
CA GLY A 140 -0.18 16.19 -15.11
C GLY A 140 0.16 15.11 -14.07
N LYS A 141 0.67 15.55 -12.91
CA LYS A 141 1.05 14.64 -11.82
C LYS A 141 -0.19 14.24 -11.01
N GLN A 142 -0.92 13.24 -11.48
CA GLN A 142 -2.04 12.60 -10.76
C GLN A 142 -2.00 11.08 -10.86
N SER A 143 -2.77 10.39 -10.04
CA SER A 143 -2.89 8.93 -10.08
C SER A 143 -3.73 8.47 -11.28
N GLN A 144 -3.34 7.33 -11.86
CA GLN A 144 -4.19 6.61 -12.82
C GLN A 144 -5.15 5.72 -12.03
N LEU A 145 -6.41 6.12 -11.96
CA LEU A 145 -7.42 5.40 -11.20
C LEU A 145 -8.05 4.30 -12.06
N ARG A 146 -8.55 3.24 -11.41
CA ARG A 146 -9.28 2.17 -12.09
C ARG A 146 -10.63 2.65 -12.61
N ASP A 147 -11.12 2.00 -13.65
CA ASP A 147 -12.46 2.23 -14.17
C ASP A 147 -13.55 1.76 -13.18
N LEU A 148 -14.74 2.33 -13.31
CA LEU A 148 -15.89 2.09 -12.43
C LEU A 148 -17.17 2.04 -13.27
N VAL A 149 -18.25 1.53 -12.69
CA VAL A 149 -19.63 1.75 -13.13
C VAL A 149 -20.23 3.00 -12.45
N ILE A 150 -20.83 3.91 -13.23
CA ILE A 150 -21.50 5.11 -12.71
C ILE A 150 -22.56 4.71 -11.66
N PRO A 151 -22.58 5.36 -10.48
CA PRO A 151 -23.57 5.06 -9.44
C PRO A 151 -25.01 5.12 -9.97
N SER A 152 -25.84 4.18 -9.54
CA SER A 152 -27.25 4.08 -9.97
C SER A 152 -28.23 4.65 -8.95
N ASP A 153 -27.74 5.00 -7.77
CA ASP A 153 -28.48 5.48 -6.60
C ASP A 153 -28.42 7.00 -6.42
N ASP A 154 -27.59 7.71 -7.19
CA ASP A 154 -27.53 9.18 -7.16
C ASP A 154 -28.64 9.80 -8.05
N PRO A 155 -29.65 10.46 -7.45
CA PRO A 155 -30.76 11.05 -8.20
C PRO A 155 -30.33 12.23 -9.09
N LEU A 156 -29.18 12.85 -8.81
CA LEU A 156 -28.65 13.98 -9.60
C LEU A 156 -28.02 13.52 -10.91
N ILE A 157 -27.60 12.25 -10.99
CA ILE A 157 -27.10 11.67 -12.23
C ILE A 157 -28.29 11.38 -13.15
N PRO A 158 -28.28 11.81 -14.42
CA PRO A 158 -29.33 11.47 -15.38
C PRO A 158 -29.52 9.96 -15.52
N GLU A 159 -30.78 9.50 -15.54
CA GLU A 159 -31.14 8.06 -15.55
C GLU A 159 -30.41 7.28 -16.63
N TYR A 160 -30.26 7.86 -17.84
CA TYR A 160 -29.62 7.18 -18.96
C TYR A 160 -28.11 6.95 -18.77
N LEU A 161 -27.45 7.64 -17.83
CA LEU A 161 -26.01 7.47 -17.53
C LEU A 161 -25.75 6.49 -16.38
N ARG A 162 -26.74 6.26 -15.52
CA ARG A 162 -26.63 5.37 -14.37
C ARG A 162 -26.29 3.94 -14.81
N GLY A 163 -25.39 3.29 -14.08
CA GLY A 163 -25.00 1.91 -14.38
C GLY A 163 -24.12 1.74 -15.62
N ARG A 164 -23.75 2.82 -16.32
CA ARG A 164 -22.83 2.74 -17.45
C ARG A 164 -21.37 2.63 -16.98
N PRO A 165 -20.50 1.95 -17.72
CA PRO A 165 -19.06 2.02 -17.48
C PRO A 165 -18.55 3.46 -17.62
N GLN A 166 -17.65 3.84 -16.71
CA GLN A 166 -16.92 5.10 -16.73
C GLN A 166 -15.42 4.82 -16.67
N MET A 167 -14.75 5.25 -17.72
CA MET A 167 -13.29 5.19 -17.81
C MET A 167 -12.65 6.38 -17.12
N PHE A 168 -11.59 6.14 -16.35
CA PHE A 168 -10.84 7.19 -15.64
C PHE A 168 -9.59 7.66 -16.39
N CYS A 169 -9.23 6.98 -17.48
CA CYS A 169 -8.21 7.41 -18.42
C CYS A 169 -8.82 7.60 -19.81
N TYR A 170 -8.21 8.46 -20.61
CA TYR A 170 -8.51 8.52 -22.04
C TYR A 170 -7.91 7.33 -22.77
N ASP A 171 -8.52 6.99 -23.91
CA ASP A 171 -7.97 5.99 -24.81
C ASP A 171 -6.56 6.38 -25.31
N SER A 172 -5.71 5.39 -25.53
CA SER A 172 -4.39 5.57 -26.16
C SER A 172 -4.46 6.18 -27.57
N LEU A 173 -5.58 6.03 -28.27
CA LEU A 173 -5.85 6.53 -29.63
C LEU A 173 -6.67 7.84 -29.61
N HIS A 174 -6.70 8.55 -28.48
CA HIS A 174 -7.45 9.79 -28.37
C HIS A 174 -6.99 10.82 -29.44
N PRO A 175 -7.91 11.51 -30.14
CA PRO A 175 -7.56 12.43 -31.24
C PRO A 175 -6.63 13.57 -30.85
N ASP A 176 -6.73 14.05 -29.62
CA ASP A 176 -5.77 14.98 -29.02
C ASP A 176 -4.57 14.21 -28.44
N PRO A 177 -3.35 14.34 -29.01
CA PRO A 177 -2.16 13.65 -28.53
C PRO A 177 -1.78 14.01 -27.10
N LYS A 178 -2.19 15.19 -26.60
CA LYS A 178 -1.92 15.59 -25.20
C LYS A 178 -2.80 14.84 -24.20
N ARG A 179 -3.89 14.23 -24.66
CA ARG A 179 -4.84 13.48 -23.83
C ARG A 179 -4.72 11.97 -24.01
N ALA A 180 -4.14 11.50 -25.10
CA ALA A 180 -3.93 10.08 -25.37
C ALA A 180 -3.29 9.36 -24.16
N GLY A 181 -4.00 8.37 -23.61
CA GLY A 181 -3.59 7.59 -22.44
C GLY A 181 -3.47 8.37 -21.12
N GLN A 182 -3.85 9.66 -21.09
CA GLN A 182 -3.77 10.47 -19.87
C GLN A 182 -4.94 10.19 -18.93
N PRO A 183 -4.73 10.31 -17.60
CA PRO A 183 -5.81 10.29 -16.63
C PRO A 183 -6.74 11.49 -16.82
N LYS A 184 -8.05 11.25 -16.73
CA LYS A 184 -9.08 12.29 -16.77
C LYS A 184 -9.07 13.10 -15.47
N GLY A 185 -9.34 14.39 -15.59
CA GLY A 185 -9.53 15.26 -14.43
C GLY A 185 -10.92 15.12 -13.83
N ILE A 186 -11.08 15.63 -12.60
CA ILE A 186 -12.36 15.63 -11.86
C ILE A 186 -13.46 16.29 -12.69
N GLN A 187 -13.16 17.38 -13.40
CA GLN A 187 -14.15 18.08 -14.22
C GLN A 187 -14.76 17.15 -15.27
N VAL A 188 -13.94 16.45 -16.05
CA VAL A 188 -14.39 15.56 -17.12
C VAL A 188 -15.22 14.40 -16.56
N ILE A 189 -14.79 13.83 -15.43
CA ILE A 189 -15.54 12.75 -14.76
C ILE A 189 -16.92 13.22 -14.30
N LEU A 190 -17.05 14.47 -13.82
CA LEU A 190 -18.34 15.03 -13.43
C LEU A 190 -19.20 15.45 -14.62
N GLU A 191 -18.60 15.93 -15.71
CA GLU A 191 -19.30 16.22 -16.97
C GLU A 191 -19.89 14.93 -17.56
N GLU A 192 -19.11 13.85 -17.61
CA GLU A 192 -19.57 12.53 -18.07
C GLU A 192 -20.70 11.94 -17.22
N ARG A 193 -20.82 12.38 -15.96
CA ARG A 193 -21.93 12.01 -15.05
C ARG A 193 -23.11 12.98 -15.11
N GLY A 194 -23.04 14.06 -15.90
CA GLY A 194 -24.06 15.11 -15.91
C GLY A 194 -24.14 15.96 -14.64
N LEU A 195 -23.09 15.92 -13.80
CA LEU A 195 -23.07 16.55 -12.49
C LEU A 195 -22.34 17.91 -12.46
N TRP A 196 -21.47 18.16 -13.44
CA TRP A 196 -20.61 19.35 -13.43
C TRP A 196 -21.39 20.67 -13.40
N GLU A 197 -22.41 20.81 -14.24
CA GLU A 197 -23.24 22.02 -14.31
C GLU A 197 -24.06 22.23 -13.03
N HIS A 198 -24.59 21.13 -12.47
CA HIS A 198 -25.34 21.17 -11.22
C HIS A 198 -24.50 21.73 -10.08
N TYR A 199 -23.30 21.17 -9.86
CA TYR A 199 -22.41 21.61 -8.77
C TYR A 199 -21.76 22.96 -9.05
N SER A 200 -21.50 23.30 -10.31
CA SER A 200 -21.05 24.64 -10.69
C SER A 200 -22.09 25.71 -10.36
N SER A 201 -23.37 25.42 -10.62
CA SER A 201 -24.49 26.30 -10.28
C SER A 201 -24.70 26.40 -8.77
N ALA A 202 -24.60 25.28 -8.04
CA ALA A 202 -24.67 25.27 -6.58
C ALA A 202 -23.57 26.13 -5.94
N ARG A 203 -22.33 26.00 -6.42
CA ARG A 203 -21.19 26.82 -5.98
C ARG A 203 -21.47 28.31 -6.12
N ILE A 204 -22.03 28.73 -7.26
CA ILE A 204 -22.37 30.14 -7.53
C ILE A 204 -23.46 30.62 -6.56
N ARG A 205 -24.54 29.84 -6.36
CA ARG A 205 -25.61 30.19 -5.42
C ARG A 205 -25.10 30.35 -3.98
N GLU A 206 -24.11 29.55 -3.60
CA GLU A 206 -23.48 29.60 -2.29
C GLU A 206 -22.41 30.70 -2.15
N GLY A 207 -22.15 31.49 -3.19
CA GLY A 207 -21.13 32.55 -3.16
C GLY A 207 -19.69 32.04 -3.03
N LYS A 208 -19.43 30.76 -3.37
CA LYS A 208 -18.09 30.15 -3.27
C LYS A 208 -17.19 30.62 -4.43
N PRO A 209 -15.87 30.77 -4.18
CA PRO A 209 -14.93 31.23 -5.19
C PRO A 209 -14.83 30.27 -6.38
N ALA A 210 -14.38 30.80 -7.52
CA ALA A 210 -14.14 29.98 -8.71
C ALA A 210 -13.05 28.92 -8.45
N LEU A 211 -13.24 27.73 -9.03
CA LEU A 211 -12.22 26.69 -9.02
C LEU A 211 -11.03 27.16 -9.85
N LYS A 212 -9.82 27.03 -9.30
CA LYS A 212 -8.58 27.30 -10.04
C LYS A 212 -8.27 26.09 -10.92
N LEU A 213 -8.38 26.30 -12.23
CA LEU A 213 -8.04 25.34 -13.28
C LEU A 213 -6.54 25.39 -13.56
#